data_AF-A0A7S1E6Z9-F1
#
_entry.id   AF-A0A7S1E6Z9-F1
#
_cell.length_a   1.000
_cell.length_b   1.000
_cell.length_c   1.000
_cell.angle_alpha   90.00
_cell.angle_beta   90.00
_cell.angle_gamma   90.00
#
_symmetry.space_group_name_H-M   'P 1'
#
loop_
_entity.id
_entity.type
_entity.pdbx_description
1 polymer ?
#
loop_
_entity_poly.entity_id
_entity_poly.type
_entity_poly.pdbx_seq_one_letter_code
_entity_poly.pdbx_strand_id
1 'polypeptide(L)'
;AHYIACGASHQPCAGTIETADNDEYHEVRCCSDSLIQGWNKRNGCDVWSASQVPICFHKENFVGAKSVCAVHGARLCSTEELLSDCSRGTGCNHDKDMIWSSTPV
;
A
#
# COMPACT_ATOMS: atom_id res chain seq x y z
N ALA A 1 5.00 13.66 8.96
CA ALA A 1 3.65 13.24 8.60
C ALA A 1 3.61 12.79 7.15
N HIS A 2 2.85 11.73 6.88
CA HIS A 2 2.57 11.21 5.53
C HIS A 2 1.11 10.74 5.45
N TYR A 3 0.58 10.56 4.24
CA TYR A 3 -0.77 10.04 4.08
C TYR A 3 -0.84 8.53 4.33
N ILE A 4 -1.94 8.14 4.96
CA ILE A 4 -2.48 6.78 4.98
C ILE A 4 -3.82 6.78 4.24
N ALA A 5 -4.13 5.69 3.55
CA ALA A 5 -5.42 5.52 2.90
C ALA A 5 -5.96 4.10 3.08
N CYS A 6 -7.28 3.96 3.03
CA CYS A 6 -7.93 2.66 3.19
C CYS A 6 -7.45 1.66 2.14
N GLY A 7 -7.25 0.41 2.57
CA GLY A 7 -6.73 -0.66 1.72
C GLY A 7 -7.66 -1.14 0.61
N ALA A 8 -8.96 -0.82 0.65
CA ALA A 8 -9.92 -1.10 -0.42
C ALA A 8 -11.19 -0.23 -0.34
N SER A 9 -11.80 0.00 -1.50
CA SER A 9 -13.00 0.85 -1.70
C SER A 9 -14.32 0.27 -1.18
N HIS A 10 -14.34 -0.98 -0.73
CA HIS A 10 -15.55 -1.70 -0.28
C HIS A 10 -15.46 -2.17 1.18
N GLN A 11 -14.58 -1.54 1.96
CA GLN A 11 -14.33 -1.87 3.37
C GLN A 11 -14.85 -0.76 4.27
N PRO A 12 -14.93 -0.96 5.60
CA PRO A 12 -15.46 0.06 6.51
C PRO A 12 -14.73 1.41 6.47
N CYS A 13 -13.45 1.42 6.11
CA CYS A 13 -12.65 2.65 5.93
C CYS A 13 -12.73 3.27 4.52
N ALA A 14 -13.58 2.76 3.63
CA ALA A 14 -13.56 3.11 2.22
C ALA A 14 -13.62 4.63 1.97
N GLY A 15 -12.74 5.12 1.09
CA GLY A 15 -12.64 6.55 0.75
C GLY A 15 -11.86 7.39 1.75
N THR A 16 -11.42 6.83 2.88
CA THR A 16 -10.65 7.56 3.88
C THR A 16 -9.20 7.77 3.42
N ILE A 17 -8.76 9.02 3.52
CA ILE A 17 -7.36 9.45 3.50
C ILE A 17 -7.15 10.26 4.78
N GLU A 18 -6.09 9.94 5.53
CA GLU A 18 -5.72 10.65 6.74
C GLU A 18 -4.22 10.96 6.74
N THR A 19 -3.83 11.96 7.50
CA THR A 19 -2.43 12.28 7.76
C THR A 19 -2.00 11.59 9.06
N ALA A 20 -0.93 10.80 9.00
CA ALA A 20 -0.36 10.12 10.16
C ALA A 20 1.08 10.61 10.41
N ASP A 21 1.50 10.63 11.68
CA ASP A 21 2.88 10.91 12.08
C ASP A 21 3.81 9.79 11.62
N ASN A 22 5.07 10.14 11.29
CA ASN A 22 6.00 9.19 10.66
C ASN A 22 6.35 7.99 11.56
N ASP A 23 6.19 8.15 12.87
CA ASP A 23 6.48 7.16 13.90
C ASP A 23 5.24 6.32 14.28
N GLU A 24 4.06 6.62 13.71
CA GLU A 24 2.91 5.73 13.81
C GLU A 24 3.15 4.42 13.06
N TYR A 25 2.37 3.40 13.40
CA TYR A 25 2.49 2.08 12.79
C TYR A 25 1.23 1.75 12.01
N HIS A 26 1.42 1.52 10.71
CA HIS A 26 0.36 1.17 9.78
C HIS A 26 0.80 0.03 8.87
N GLU A 27 -0.15 -0.54 8.16
CA GLU A 27 0.02 -1.64 7.23
C GLU A 27 0.77 -1.20 5.95
N VAL A 28 1.47 -2.14 5.32
CA VAL A 28 2.26 -1.87 4.10
C VAL A 28 1.70 -2.60 2.90
N ARG A 29 1.59 -1.87 1.79
CA ARG A 29 1.43 -2.43 0.45
C ARG A 29 2.40 -1.77 -0.50
N CYS A 30 2.95 -2.57 -1.41
CA CYS A 30 3.88 -2.08 -2.40
C CYS A 30 3.27 -2.08 -3.78
N CYS A 31 3.56 -1.03 -4.54
CA CYS A 31 3.22 -0.88 -5.95
C CYS A 31 4.51 -0.73 -6.78
N SER A 32 4.52 -1.26 -7.99
CA SER A 32 5.60 -1.15 -8.95
C SER A 32 5.08 -0.80 -10.32
N ASP A 33 5.76 0.13 -10.98
CA ASP A 33 5.44 0.55 -12.34
C ASP A 33 5.93 -0.47 -13.39
N SER A 34 6.69 -1.49 -12.95
CA SER A 34 7.22 -2.59 -13.77
C SER A 34 6.79 -3.95 -13.21
N LEU A 35 6.77 -4.96 -14.07
CA LEU A 35 6.46 -6.33 -13.64
C LEU A 35 7.54 -6.84 -12.66
N ILE A 36 7.10 -7.21 -11.46
CA ILE A 36 7.87 -8.02 -10.51
C ILE A 36 7.24 -9.42 -10.50
N GLN A 37 8.05 -10.47 -10.66
CA GLN A 37 7.54 -11.84 -10.75
C GLN A 37 6.75 -12.21 -9.47
N GLY A 38 5.54 -12.74 -9.67
CA GLY A 38 4.63 -13.12 -8.57
C GLY A 38 3.72 -11.99 -8.07
N TRP A 39 3.89 -10.77 -8.57
CA TRP A 39 2.99 -9.65 -8.25
C TRP A 39 1.81 -9.63 -9.20
N ASN A 40 0.72 -8.98 -8.79
CA ASN A 40 -0.52 -8.95 -9.56
C ASN A 40 -0.79 -7.54 -10.08
N LYS A 41 -1.27 -7.44 -11.32
CA LYS A 41 -1.77 -6.19 -11.89
C LYS A 41 -3.27 -6.34 -12.12
N ARG A 42 -4.07 -5.51 -11.46
CA ARG A 42 -5.53 -5.53 -11.63
C ARG A 42 -5.93 -4.90 -12.96
N ASN A 43 -7.05 -5.37 -13.51
CA ASN A 43 -7.61 -4.79 -14.74
C ASN A 43 -7.96 -3.31 -14.51
N GLY A 44 -7.56 -2.44 -15.43
CA GLY A 44 -7.76 -0.99 -15.33
C GLY A 44 -6.75 -0.23 -14.47
N CYS A 45 -5.75 -0.92 -13.91
CA CYS A 45 -4.65 -0.30 -13.18
C CYS A 45 -3.37 -0.34 -14.00
N ASP A 46 -2.47 0.63 -13.79
CA ASP A 46 -1.18 0.69 -14.48
C ASP A 46 -0.02 0.07 -13.70
N VAL A 47 -0.24 -0.23 -12.41
CA VAL A 47 0.77 -0.77 -11.50
C VAL A 47 0.59 -2.25 -11.16
N TRP A 48 1.70 -2.91 -10.87
CA TRP A 48 1.77 -4.21 -10.22
C TRP A 48 1.79 -4.01 -8.71
N SER A 49 1.16 -4.90 -7.94
CA SER A 49 1.06 -4.74 -6.50
C SER A 49 1.19 -6.06 -5.75
N ALA A 50 1.70 -5.96 -4.52
CA ALA A 50 1.82 -7.06 -3.55
C ALA A 50 1.74 -6.52 -2.12
N SER A 51 1.09 -7.26 -1.21
CA SER A 51 1.11 -7.00 0.23
C SER A 51 2.11 -7.90 0.98
N GLN A 52 2.39 -9.09 0.43
CA GLN A 52 3.35 -10.03 0.99
C GLN A 52 4.71 -9.86 0.30
N VAL A 53 5.65 -9.14 0.93
CA VAL A 53 6.89 -8.71 0.26
C VAL A 53 8.12 -8.76 1.20
N PRO A 54 8.71 -9.93 1.50
CA PRO A 54 8.26 -11.30 1.21
C PRO A 54 7.30 -11.88 2.27
N ILE A 55 7.07 -11.14 3.36
CA ILE A 55 6.13 -11.44 4.44
C ILE A 55 5.07 -10.34 4.55
N CYS A 56 4.06 -10.53 5.40
CA CYS A 56 3.07 -9.50 5.69
C CYS A 56 3.58 -8.51 6.73
N PHE A 57 3.66 -7.23 6.35
CA PHE A 57 4.01 -6.15 7.27
C PHE A 57 2.73 -5.46 7.76
N HIS A 58 2.30 -5.84 8.97
CA HIS A 58 1.08 -5.33 9.60
C HIS A 58 1.30 -4.04 10.40
N LYS A 59 2.55 -3.77 10.80
CA LYS A 59 2.90 -2.65 11.68
C LYS A 59 4.28 -2.18 11.31
N GLU A 60 4.34 -1.11 10.55
CA GLU A 60 5.60 -0.50 10.16
C GLU A 60 5.49 1.01 10.23
N ASN A 61 6.59 1.68 10.57
CA ASN A 61 6.63 3.13 10.51
C ASN A 61 6.87 3.61 9.06
N PHE A 62 6.71 4.90 8.77
CA PHE A 62 6.76 5.35 7.38
C PHE A 62 8.11 5.04 6.70
N VAL A 63 9.22 5.22 7.42
CA VAL A 63 10.58 4.99 6.89
C VAL A 63 10.81 3.49 6.61
N GLY A 64 10.36 2.63 7.52
CA GLY A 64 10.41 1.18 7.36
C GLY A 64 9.55 0.74 6.18
N ALA A 65 8.32 1.24 6.08
CA ALA A 65 7.35 0.87 5.05
C ALA A 65 7.87 1.22 3.65
N LYS A 66 8.44 2.42 3.52
CA LYS A 66 9.12 2.84 2.29
C LYS A 66 10.30 1.93 1.94
N SER A 67 11.10 1.55 2.93
CA SER A 67 12.26 0.69 2.74
C SER A 67 11.88 -0.74 2.33
N VAL A 68 10.82 -1.30 2.92
CA VAL A 68 10.25 -2.60 2.56
C VAL A 68 9.98 -2.65 1.06
N CYS A 69 9.28 -1.66 0.51
CA CYS A 69 9.00 -1.65 -0.93
C CYS A 69 10.26 -1.38 -1.78
N ALA A 70 11.11 -0.45 -1.35
CA ALA A 70 12.30 -0.05 -2.11
C ALA A 70 13.31 -1.20 -2.31
N VAL A 71 13.52 -2.05 -1.30
CA VAL A 71 14.42 -3.23 -1.40
C VAL A 71 13.97 -4.21 -2.47
N HIS A 72 12.68 -4.20 -2.82
CA HIS A 72 12.10 -5.03 -3.88
C HIS A 72 11.95 -4.32 -5.23
N GLY A 73 12.57 -3.15 -5.41
CA GLY A 73 12.45 -2.37 -6.65
C GLY A 73 11.05 -1.79 -6.86
N ALA A 74 10.32 -1.57 -5.77
CA ALA A 74 8.97 -1.03 -5.74
C ALA A 74 8.91 0.23 -4.88
N ARG A 75 7.71 0.77 -4.71
CA ARG A 75 7.41 1.92 -3.85
C ARG A 75 6.14 1.64 -3.03
N LEU A 76 5.87 2.48 -2.04
CA LEU A 76 4.52 2.56 -1.50
C LEU A 76 3.55 2.96 -2.61
N CYS A 77 2.32 2.47 -2.53
CA CYS A 77 1.26 2.86 -3.45
C CYS A 77 0.83 4.32 -3.20
N SER A 78 0.40 5.04 -4.24
CA SER A 78 -0.21 6.36 -4.06
C SER A 78 -1.61 6.22 -3.45
N THR A 79 -2.15 7.30 -2.87
CA THR A 79 -3.52 7.36 -2.37
C THR A 79 -4.52 7.01 -3.47
N GLU A 80 -4.28 7.45 -4.71
CA GLU A 80 -5.13 7.16 -5.86
C GLU A 80 -5.12 5.67 -6.20
N GLU A 81 -3.95 5.02 -6.16
CA GLU A 81 -3.81 3.58 -6.41
C GLU A 81 -4.48 2.73 -5.32
N LEU A 82 -4.38 3.16 -4.06
CA LEU A 82 -5.04 2.50 -2.93
C LEU A 82 -6.56 2.60 -3.05
N LEU A 83 -7.08 3.82 -3.26
CA LEU A 83 -8.52 4.07 -3.36
C LEU A 83 -9.16 3.53 -4.65
N SER A 84 -8.36 3.35 -5.72
CA SER A 84 -8.80 2.73 -6.98
C SER A 84 -8.71 1.20 -6.96
N ASP A 85 -8.51 0.60 -5.77
CA ASP A 85 -8.38 -0.84 -5.56
C ASP A 85 -7.17 -1.48 -6.26
N CYS A 86 -6.19 -0.73 -6.78
CA CYS A 86 -5.09 -1.29 -7.57
C CYS A 86 -4.15 -2.20 -6.77
N SER A 87 -4.10 -2.01 -5.45
CA SER A 87 -3.33 -2.86 -4.54
C SER A 87 -4.17 -3.88 -3.77
N ARG A 88 -5.51 -3.88 -3.90
CA ARG A 88 -6.41 -4.72 -3.08
C ARG A 88 -6.26 -6.21 -3.38
N GLY A 89 -6.55 -7.05 -2.39
CA GLY A 89 -6.60 -8.50 -2.57
C GLY A 89 -5.24 -9.12 -2.93
N THR A 90 -4.14 -8.48 -2.55
CA THR A 90 -2.77 -8.94 -2.82
C THR A 90 -2.17 -9.74 -1.66
N GLY A 91 -3.04 -10.25 -0.78
CA GLY A 91 -2.68 -11.02 0.42
C GLY A 91 -2.79 -10.24 1.72
N CYS A 92 -2.37 -10.87 2.82
CA CYS A 92 -2.21 -10.28 4.17
C CYS A 92 -3.47 -9.76 4.90
N ASN A 93 -4.64 -9.74 4.25
CA ASN A 93 -5.92 -9.25 4.80
C ASN A 93 -5.96 -7.76 5.14
N HIS A 94 -5.06 -6.96 4.54
CA HIS A 94 -4.93 -5.52 4.77
C HIS A 94 -6.06 -4.68 4.14
N ASP A 95 -7.08 -5.28 3.50
CA ASP A 95 -8.03 -4.50 2.67
C ASP A 95 -8.85 -3.55 3.56
N LYS A 96 -9.07 -3.93 4.81
CA LYS A 96 -9.83 -3.21 5.83
C LYS A 96 -9.00 -2.25 6.68
N ASP A 97 -7.70 -2.17 6.44
CA ASP A 97 -6.75 -1.44 7.27
C ASP A 97 -6.30 -0.14 6.57
N MET A 98 -5.64 0.74 7.33
CA MET A 98 -5.06 1.98 6.80
C MET A 98 -3.63 1.71 6.32
N ILE A 99 -3.34 2.06 5.08
CA ILE A 99 -2.09 1.70 4.42
C ILE A 99 -1.24 2.95 4.20
N TRP A 100 0.05 2.86 4.50
CA TRP A 100 1.01 3.90 4.15
C TRP A 100 1.01 4.22 2.65
N SER A 101 0.98 5.52 2.32
CA SER A 101 1.00 6.01 0.95
C SER A 101 2.29 6.73 0.57
N SER A 102 2.67 6.65 -0.71
CA SER A 102 3.73 7.48 -1.29
C SER A 102 3.30 8.91 -1.63
N THR A 103 1.99 9.22 -1.58
CA THR A 103 1.49 10.56 -1.90
C THR A 103 2.02 11.58 -0.88
N PRO A 104 2.70 12.66 -1.33
CA PRO A 104 3.14 13.73 -0.43
C PRO A 104 1.96 14.44 0.23
N VAL A 105 2.16 14.88 1.48
CA VAL A 105 1.19 15.72 2.21
C VAL A 105 1.11 17.12 1.62
#